data_AF-A0A3M0WVM5-F1
#
_entry.id   AF-A0A3M0WVM5-F1
#
_cell.length_a   1.000
_cell.length_b   1.000
_cell.length_c   1.000
_cell.angle_alpha   90.00
_cell.angle_beta   90.00
_cell.angle_gamma   90.00
#
_symmetry.space_group_name_H-M   'P 1'
#
loop_
_entity.id
_entity.type
_entity.pdbx_description
1 polymer ?
#
loop_
_entity_poly.entity_id
_entity_poly.type
_entity_poly.pdbx_seq_one_letter_code
_entity_poly.pdbx_strand_id
1 'polypeptide(L)' 'MEDNKKALDVDKLLKNKLKNVSIGDLEDGIAKVVSDLVGEDYKCTIGEVKYTLFSGADFHVKVELSYNPDE' A
#
# COMPACT_ATOMS: atom_id res chain seq x y z
N MET A 1 -1.06 -41.16 -17.03
CA MET A 1 -0.26 -39.91 -17.10
C MET A 1 -1.16 -38.86 -17.69
N GLU A 2 -1.57 -37.85 -16.91
CA GLU A 2 -1.84 -36.45 -17.32
C GLU A 2 -2.59 -35.70 -16.19
N ASP A 3 -1.95 -35.65 -15.01
CA ASP A 3 -2.31 -34.78 -13.89
C ASP A 3 -1.68 -33.39 -14.09
N ASN A 4 -2.04 -32.68 -15.16
CA ASN A 4 -1.41 -31.39 -15.48
C ASN A 4 -2.41 -30.29 -15.88
N LYS A 5 -3.55 -30.23 -15.18
CA LYS A 5 -4.48 -29.11 -15.24
C LYS A 5 -4.72 -28.63 -13.80
N LYS A 6 -4.28 -27.39 -13.51
CA LYS A 6 -4.35 -26.68 -12.21
C LYS A 6 -3.07 -26.72 -11.35
N ALA A 7 -1.89 -26.60 -11.93
CA ALA A 7 -0.87 -25.81 -11.24
C ALA A 7 -1.37 -24.35 -11.30
N LEU A 8 -2.05 -23.89 -10.24
CA LEU A 8 -2.31 -22.46 -10.06
C LEU A 8 -0.94 -21.78 -10.14
N ASP A 9 -0.79 -20.89 -11.11
CA ASP A 9 0.46 -20.17 -11.37
C ASP A 9 0.64 -19.15 -10.24
N VAL A 10 1.15 -19.62 -9.10
CA VAL A 10 1.35 -18.84 -7.85
C VAL A 10 2.18 -17.58 -8.13
N ASP A 11 3.08 -17.65 -9.10
CA ASP A 11 3.90 -16.55 -9.60
C ASP A 11 3.07 -15.39 -10.21
N LYS A 12 1.93 -15.69 -10.84
CA LYS A 12 1.01 -14.66 -11.38
C LYS A 12 0.12 -14.04 -10.31
N LEU A 13 -0.21 -14.79 -9.25
CA LEU A 13 -0.95 -14.29 -8.07
C LEU A 13 -0.08 -13.39 -7.18
N LEU A 14 1.23 -13.65 -7.10
CA LEU A 14 2.17 -12.95 -6.22
C LEU A 14 2.79 -11.68 -6.81
N LYS A 15 2.50 -11.31 -8.06
CA LYS A 15 2.88 -10.01 -8.65
C LYS A 15 2.06 -8.84 -8.07
N ASN A 16 1.74 -8.88 -6.79
CA ASN A 16 1.19 -7.75 -6.07
C ASN A 16 2.30 -6.69 -5.98
N LYS A 17 2.37 -5.80 -6.98
CA LYS A 17 3.39 -4.75 -7.10
C LYS A 17 3.45 -3.86 -5.85
N LEU A 18 2.38 -3.81 -5.06
CA LEU A 18 2.33 -3.13 -3.77
C LEU A 18 3.38 -3.66 -2.78
N LYS A 19 3.74 -4.96 -2.85
CA LYS A 19 4.82 -5.53 -2.01
C LYS A 19 6.21 -4.97 -2.33
N ASN A 20 6.39 -4.39 -3.51
CA ASN A 20 7.64 -3.78 -3.92
C ASN A 20 7.68 -2.27 -3.62
N VAL A 21 6.60 -1.69 -3.11
CA VAL A 21 6.53 -0.29 -2.73
C VAL A 21 6.97 -0.16 -1.27
N SER A 22 7.88 0.76 -1.00
CA SER A 22 8.28 1.07 0.38
C SER A 22 7.12 1.70 1.13
N ILE A 23 7.01 1.41 2.43
CA ILE A 23 6.05 2.09 3.31
C ILE A 23 6.35 3.59 3.34
N GLY A 24 7.61 4.00 3.34
CA GLY A 24 7.99 5.42 3.30
C GLY A 24 7.54 6.12 2.02
N ASP A 25 7.68 5.48 0.85
CA ASP A 25 7.21 6.05 -0.42
C ASP A 25 5.68 6.23 -0.42
N LEU A 26 4.95 5.32 0.25
CA LEU A 26 3.50 5.44 0.44
C LEU A 26 3.15 6.57 1.40
N GLU A 27 3.87 6.70 2.53
CA GLU A 27 3.68 7.80 3.48
C GLU A 27 3.90 9.15 2.81
N ASP A 28 5.01 9.34 2.10
CA ASP A 28 5.35 10.58 1.41
C ASP A 28 4.34 10.89 0.30
N GLY A 29 3.93 9.88 -0.48
CA GLY A 29 2.94 10.05 -1.54
C GLY A 29 1.56 10.45 -1.01
N ILE A 30 1.10 9.82 0.08
CA ILE A 30 -0.17 10.15 0.72
C ILE A 30 -0.11 11.55 1.34
N ALA A 31 0.96 11.85 2.09
CA ALA A 31 1.18 13.16 2.68
C ALA A 31 1.10 14.27 1.63
N LYS A 32 1.84 14.11 0.53
CA LYS A 32 1.84 15.07 -0.57
C LYS A 32 0.45 15.31 -1.16
N VAL A 33 -0.30 14.25 -1.48
CA VAL A 33 -1.65 14.40 -2.06
C VAL A 33 -2.59 15.12 -1.11
N VAL A 34 -2.52 14.81 0.19
CA VAL A 34 -3.34 15.49 1.20
C VAL A 34 -2.94 16.96 1.32
N SER A 35 -1.64 17.26 1.35
CA SER A 35 -1.14 18.64 1.37
C SER A 35 -1.56 19.44 0.14
N ASP A 36 -1.48 18.84 -1.06
CA ASP A 36 -1.92 19.47 -2.30
C ASP A 36 -3.43 19.79 -2.30
N LEU A 37 -4.24 18.98 -1.61
CA LEU A 37 -5.69 19.16 -1.52
C LEU A 37 -6.11 20.17 -0.46
N VAL A 38 -5.39 20.24 0.66
CA VAL A 38 -5.75 21.07 1.82
C VAL A 38 -5.01 22.42 1.83
N GLY A 39 -3.84 22.49 1.20
CA GLY A 39 -3.00 23.69 1.15
C GLY A 39 -2.12 23.89 2.39
N GLU A 40 -1.92 22.84 3.19
CA GLU A 40 -1.12 22.84 4.41
C GLU A 40 -0.18 21.62 4.41
N ASP A 41 0.96 21.71 5.08
CA ASP A 41 1.92 20.61 5.18
C ASP A 41 1.46 19.55 6.21
N TYR A 42 1.23 18.33 5.73
CA TYR A 42 0.80 17.19 6.54
C TYR A 42 1.88 16.13 6.54
N LYS A 43 2.11 15.55 7.71
CA LYS A 43 2.91 14.33 7.85
C LYS A 43 2.00 13.11 7.90
N CYS A 44 2.38 12.06 7.18
CA CYS A 44 1.69 10.77 7.16
C CYS A 44 2.52 9.72 7.90
N THR A 45 1.87 8.85 8.66
CA THR A 45 2.48 7.64 9.22
C THR A 45 1.53 6.46 9.05
N ILE A 46 2.07 5.35 8.55
CA ILE A 46 1.35 4.09 8.33
C ILE A 46 1.61 3.17 9.54
N GLY A 47 0.58 2.94 10.34
CA GLY A 47 0.70 2.11 11.54
C GLY A 47 0.61 0.60 11.27
N GLU A 48 -0.15 0.19 10.25
CA GLU A 48 -0.32 -1.22 9.91
C GLU A 48 -0.56 -1.42 8.41
N VAL A 49 0.10 -2.46 7.86
CA VAL A 49 -0.09 -2.95 6.50
C VAL A 49 -0.43 -4.44 6.52
N LYS A 50 -1.59 -4.82 5.96
CA LYS A 50 -2.02 -6.22 5.81
C LYS A 50 -2.19 -6.58 4.34
N TYR A 51 -1.54 -7.66 3.91
CA TYR A 51 -1.69 -8.23 2.56
C TYR A 51 -2.53 -9.51 2.62
N THR A 52 -3.58 -9.61 1.82
CA THR A 52 -4.30 -10.88 1.64
C THR A 52 -3.67 -11.69 0.51
N LEU A 53 -3.65 -13.01 0.65
CA LEU A 53 -3.02 -13.93 -0.32
C LEU A 53 -3.99 -14.45 -1.41
N PHE A 54 -5.31 -14.30 -1.21
CA PHE A 54 -6.33 -15.07 -1.94
C PHE A 54 -7.28 -14.26 -2.82
N SER A 55 -7.33 -12.95 -2.67
CA SER A 55 -8.07 -12.05 -3.57
C SER A 55 -7.07 -11.15 -4.29
N GLY A 56 -7.42 -10.70 -5.49
CA GLY A 56 -6.57 -9.82 -6.30
C GLY A 56 -6.18 -8.57 -5.51
N ALA A 57 -4.98 -8.60 -4.92
CA ALA A 57 -4.35 -7.50 -4.20
C ALA A 57 -5.29 -6.67 -3.29
N ASP A 58 -5.92 -7.30 -2.29
CA ASP A 58 -6.48 -6.52 -1.17
C ASP A 58 -5.36 -6.12 -0.20
N PHE A 59 -5.32 -4.83 0.12
CA PHE A 59 -4.34 -4.20 1.00
C PHE A 59 -5.06 -3.21 1.91
N HIS A 60 -4.93 -3.41 3.21
CA HIS A 60 -5.55 -2.54 4.22
C HIS A 60 -4.47 -1.70 4.90
N VAL A 61 -4.72 -0.39 5.02
CA VAL A 61 -3.82 0.59 5.63
C VAL A 61 -4.57 1.38 6.67
N LYS A 62 -3.93 1.56 7.83
CA LYS A 62 -4.31 2.62 8.77
C LYS A 62 -3.31 3.76 8.67
N VAL A 63 -3.79 4.93 8.29
CA VAL A 63 -3.00 6.16 8.15
C VAL A 63 -3.32 7.12 9.28
N GLU A 64 -2.29 7.69 9.89
CA GLU A 64 -2.39 8.79 10.85
C GLU A 64 -1.75 10.05 10.23
N LEU A 65 -2.50 11.15 10.26
CA LEU A 65 -2.07 12.43 9.72
C LEU A 65 -1.89 13.42 10.87
N SER A 66 -0.77 14.13 10.85
CA SER A 66 -0.50 15.23 11.79
C SER A 66 -0.18 16.50 11.03
N TYR A 67 -0.90 17.57 11.36
CA TYR A 67 -0.59 18.93 10.94
C TYR A 67 0.42 19.54 11.92
N ASN A 68 1.46 20.19 11.40
CA ASN A 68 2.41 20.93 12.21
C ASN A 68 2.23 22.44 11.94
N PRO A 69 1.59 23.19 12.85
CA PRO A 69 1.28 24.61 12.66
C PRO A 69 2.49 25.56 12.81
N ASP A 70 3.67 25.03 13.15
CA ASP A 70 4.88 25.81 13.49
C ASP A 70 5.90 25.91 12.33
N GLU A 71 5.52 25.58 11.09
CA GLU A 71 6.25 25.97 9.86
C GLU A 71 5.45 26.98 9.01
#